data_AF-A0A838PTU4-F1
#
_entry.id   AF-A0A838PTU4-F1
#
_cell.length_a   1.000
_cell.length_b   1.000
_cell.length_c   1.000
_cell.angle_alpha   90.00
_cell.angle_beta   90.00
_cell.angle_gamma   90.00
#
_symmetry.space_group_name_H-M   'P 1'
#
loop_
_entity.id
_entity.type
_entity.pdbx_description
1 polymer ?
#
loop_
_entity_poly.entity_id
_entity_poly.type
_entity_poly.pdbx_seq_one_letter_code
_entity_poly.pdbx_strand_id
1 'polypeptide(L)' 'FRAPAPVGTFVRVAARVEGGEGRTLELSAEARGVGGERPLIAEARARFVRAPDDAPDDPDSG' A
#
# COMPACT_ATOMS: atom_id res chain seq x y z
N PHE A 1 3.01 -8.64 8.94
CA PHE A 1 2.19 -9.75 8.43
C PHE A 1 1.55 -10.47 9.61
N ARG A 2 0.25 -10.77 9.57
CA ARG A 2 -0.49 -11.34 10.72
C ARG A 2 -1.08 -12.73 10.44
N ALA A 3 -1.54 -12.98 9.22
CA ALA A 3 -2.03 -14.29 8.80
C ALA A 3 -1.79 -14.51 7.30
N PRO A 4 -1.56 -15.76 6.85
CA PRO A 4 -1.51 -16.07 5.42
C PRO A 4 -2.88 -15.93 4.77
N ALA A 5 -2.89 -15.34 3.57
CA ALA A 5 -4.03 -15.36 2.66
C ALA A 5 -3.93 -16.60 1.78
N PRO A 6 -4.92 -17.51 1.78
CA PRO A 6 -4.95 -18.62 0.83
C PRO A 6 -4.97 -18.12 -0.62
N VAL A 7 -4.33 -18.86 -1.53
CA VAL A 7 -4.37 -18.58 -2.97
C VAL A 7 -5.84 -18.56 -3.45
N GLY A 8 -6.18 -17.58 -4.29
CA GLY A 8 -7.55 -17.36 -4.77
C GLY A 8 -8.45 -16.57 -3.82
N THR A 9 -7.94 -16.13 -2.66
CA THR A 9 -8.69 -15.28 -1.73
C THR A 9 -8.70 -13.83 -2.21
N PHE A 10 -9.89 -13.24 -2.30
CA PHE A 10 -10.02 -11.80 -2.50
C PHE A 10 -9.71 -11.03 -1.22
N VAL A 11 -8.82 -10.04 -1.35
CA VAL A 11 -8.44 -9.13 -0.27
C VAL A 11 -8.77 -7.70 -0.64
N ARG A 12 -9.31 -6.94 0.31
CA ARG A 12 -9.44 -5.49 0.20
C ARG A 12 -8.21 -4.86 0.83
N VAL A 13 -7.46 -4.10 0.04
CA VAL A 13 -6.39 -3.24 0.52
C VAL A 13 -6.94 -1.83 0.66
N ALA A 14 -6.83 -1.27 1.86
CA ALA A 14 -7.14 0.14 2.11
C ALA A 14 -5.86 0.83 2.60
N ALA A 15 -5.51 1.94 1.98
CA ALA A 15 -4.37 2.75 2.37
C ALA A 15 -4.83 4.16 2.76
N ARG A 16 -4.12 4.76 3.72
CA ARG A 16 -4.38 6.10 4.22
C ARG A 16 -3.08 6.88 4.33
N VAL A 17 -3.13 8.16 3.97
CA VAL A 17 -2.06 9.12 4.27
C VAL A 17 -2.16 9.49 5.75
N GLU A 18 -1.08 9.23 6.49
CA GLU A 18 -0.99 9.53 7.92
C GLU A 18 -0.36 10.90 8.15
N GLY A 19 0.53 11.33 7.25
CA GLY A 19 1.21 12.61 7.34
C GLY A 19 2.11 12.87 6.13
N GLY A 20 2.67 14.07 6.09
CA GLY A 20 3.63 14.44 5.06
C GLY A 20 4.41 15.68 5.47
N GLU A 21 5.71 15.68 5.15
CA GLU A 21 6.61 16.81 5.39
C GLU A 21 7.56 16.96 4.20
N GLY A 22 7.64 18.18 3.65
CA GLY A 22 8.45 18.49 2.49
C GLY A 22 8.11 17.57 1.30
N ARG A 23 9.08 16.78 0.85
CA ARG A 23 8.93 15.81 -0.24
C ARG A 23 8.53 14.41 0.20
N THR A 24 8.26 14.23 1.49
CA THR A 24 7.93 12.92 2.07
C THR A 24 6.42 12.77 2.29
N LEU A 25 5.87 11.61 1.98
CA LEU A 25 4.55 11.16 2.41
C LEU A 25 4.65 9.88 3.24
N GLU A 26 3.91 9.82 4.35
CA GLU A 26 3.77 8.64 5.19
C GLU A 26 2.40 8.01 4.97
N LEU A 27 2.39 6.71 4.67
CA LEU A 27 1.18 5.94 4.42
C LEU A 27 1.09 4.73 5.35
N SER A 28 -0.12 4.46 5.82
CA SER A 28 -0.50 3.18 6.41
C SER A 28 -1.36 2.40 5.42
N ALA A 29 -1.29 1.08 5.45
CA ALA A 29 -2.17 0.21 4.67
C ALA A 29 -2.57 -1.03 5.45
N GLU A 30 -3.82 -1.45 5.29
CA GLU A 30 -4.36 -2.71 5.80
C GLU A 30 -4.88 -3.57 4.66
N ALA A 31 -4.55 -4.86 4.70
CA ALA A 31 -5.14 -5.88 3.85
C ALA A 31 -6.09 -6.75 4.68
N ARG A 32 -7.36 -6.82 4.29
CA ARG A 32 -8.40 -7.62 4.94
C ARG A 32 -9.12 -8.53 3.96
N GLY A 33 -9.59 -9.70 4.40
CA GLY A 33 -10.46 -10.57 3.59
C GLY A 33 -11.80 -9.89 3.25
N VAL A 34 -12.39 -10.25 2.10
CA VAL A 34 -13.65 -9.64 1.59
C VAL A 34 -14.92 -10.41 2.02
N GLY A 35 -14.79 -11.56 2.69
CA GLY A 35 -15.88 -12.43 3.12
C GLY A 35 -16.55 -12.06 4.46
N GLY A 36 -17.18 -13.05 5.10
CA GLY A 36 -17.93 -12.94 6.36
C GLY A 36 -17.13 -12.34 7.51
N GLU A 37 -16.47 -13.17 8.32
CA GLU A 37 -15.41 -12.64 9.18
C GLU A 37 -14.33 -12.04 8.27
N ARG A 38 -13.96 -10.78 8.48
CA ARG A 38 -13.02 -10.03 7.63
C ARG A 38 -11.66 -9.95 8.31
N PRO A 39 -10.90 -11.06 8.38
CA PRO A 39 -9.67 -11.11 9.14
C PRO A 39 -8.68 -10.10 8.57
N LEU A 40 -7.91 -9.52 9.48
CA LEU A 40 -6.74 -8.72 9.15
C LEU A 40 -5.60 -9.64 8.75
N ILE A 41 -5.15 -9.53 7.51
CA ILE A 41 -4.15 -10.42 6.90
C ILE A 41 -2.77 -9.78 7.07
N ALA A 42 -2.66 -8.50 6.72
CA ALA A 42 -1.42 -7.75 6.81
C ALA A 42 -1.69 -6.27 7.10
N GLU A 43 -0.69 -5.66 7.73
CA GLU A 43 -0.57 -4.22 7.92
C GLU A 43 0.81 -3.82 7.43
N ALA A 44 0.89 -2.65 6.81
CA ALA A 44 2.14 -2.08 6.34
C ALA A 44 2.16 -0.58 6.64
N ARG A 45 3.37 -0.08 6.88
CA ARG A 45 3.67 1.36 6.90
C ARG A 45 4.79 1.60 5.90
N ALA A 46 4.65 2.66 5.11
CA ALA A 46 5.61 3.02 4.10
C ALA A 46 5.82 4.53 4.06
N ARG A 47 7.04 4.91 3.69
CA ARG A 47 7.45 6.29 3.49
C ARG A 47 7.83 6.46 2.02
N PHE A 48 7.16 7.38 1.35
CA PHE A 48 7.39 7.70 -0.05
C PHE A 48 8.07 9.05 -0.16
N VAL A 49 9.01 9.18 -1.10
CA VAL A 49 9.66 10.44 -1.43
C VAL A 49 9.25 10.81 -2.85
N ARG A 50 8.68 12.01 -3.05
CA ARG A 50 8.31 12.49 -4.37
C ARG A 50 9.57 12.55 -5.25
N ALA A 51 9.53 11.86 -6.40
CA ALA A 51 10.57 11.95 -7.42
C ALA A 51 10.71 13.41 -7.88
N PRO A 52 11.92 13.87 -8.19
CA PRO A 52 12.10 15.21 -8.72
C PRO A 52 11.41 15.33 -10.10
N ASP A 53 10.93 16.52 -10.45
CA ASP A 53 10.08 16.75 -11.64
C ASP A 53 10.81 16.47 -12.98
N ASP A 54 12.14 16.32 -12.94
CA ASP A 54 13.05 16.01 -14.05
C ASP A 54 13.44 14.52 -14.12
N ALA A 55 12.75 13.65 -13.38
CA ALA A 55 12.92 12.21 -13.54
C ALA A 55 12.66 11.83 -15.02
N PRO A 56 13.61 11.15 -15.70
CA PRO A 56 13.41 10.73 -17.07
C PRO A 56 12.15 9.85 -17.15
N ASP A 57 11.35 10.04 -18.19
CA ASP A 57 10.19 9.18 -18.48
C ASP A 57 10.64 7.72 -18.42
N ASP A 58 9.92 6.90 -17.63
CA ASP A 58 10.23 5.48 -17.47
C ASP A 58 10.09 4.79 -18.84
N PRO A 59 11.19 4.27 -19.43
CA PRO A 59 11.16 3.68 -20.76
C PRO A 59 10.27 2.42 -20.86
N ASP A 60 9.84 1.86 -19.72
CA ASP A 60 9.05 0.64 -19.65
C ASP A 60 7.52 0.88 -19.62
N SER A 61 7.06 2.12 -19.83
CA SER A 61 5.62 2.46 -19.90
C SER A 61 4.99 2.33 -21.30
N GLY A 62 5.71 1.75 -22.27
CA GLY A 62 5.29 1.58 -23.67
C GLY A 62 4.50 0.30 -23.96
#